data_AF-T0YLF1-F1
#
_entry.id   AF-T0YLF1-F1
#
_cell.length_a   1.000
_cell.length_b   1.000
_cell.length_c   1.000
_cell.angle_alpha   90.00
_cell.angle_beta   90.00
_cell.angle_gamma   90.00
#
_symmetry.space_group_name_H-M   'P 1'
#
loop_
_entity.id
_entity.type
_entity.pdbx_description
1 polymer ?
#
loop_
_entity_poly.entity_id
_entity_poly.type
_entity_poly.pdbx_seq_one_letter_code
_entity_poly.pdbx_strand_id
1 'polypeptide(L)' 'MPGDMTVLVPAPVNGAPPPPRLAPRIIGPRNAYLIASIMQSVIRSGTGQFALSLHRTDLSGKTGSTNDYRDAWFGGFNS' A
#
# COMPACT_ATOMS: atom_id res chain seq x y z
N MET A 1 22.00 -21.15 3.38
CA MET A 1 20.91 -21.05 4.38
C MET A 1 21.05 -19.70 5.07
N PRO A 2 20.05 -18.80 4.99
CA PRO A 2 20.19 -17.42 5.47
C PRO A 2 20.13 -17.39 6.99
N GLY A 3 21.15 -16.78 7.60
CA GLY A 3 21.22 -16.50 9.03
C GLY A 3 20.18 -15.47 9.41
N ASP A 4 19.35 -15.84 10.37
CA ASP A 4 18.39 -14.98 11.04
C ASP A 4 19.13 -13.83 11.74
N MET A 5 19.05 -12.64 11.16
CA MET A 5 19.54 -11.39 11.75
C MET A 5 18.49 -10.87 12.72
N THR A 6 18.22 -11.64 13.78
CA THR A 6 17.52 -11.16 14.96
C THR A 6 18.42 -10.11 15.60
N VAL A 7 18.18 -8.85 15.24
CA VAL A 7 18.70 -7.69 15.96
C VAL A 7 18.34 -7.91 17.43
N LEU A 8 19.35 -8.16 18.27
CA LEU A 8 19.20 -8.15 19.72
C LEU A 8 18.71 -6.76 20.10
N VAL A 9 17.39 -6.62 20.28
CA VAL A 9 16.79 -5.42 20.85
C VAL A 9 17.34 -5.33 22.28
N PRO A 10 18.12 -4.30 22.64
CA PRO A 10 18.56 -4.16 24.01
C PRO A 10 17.33 -4.06 24.91
N ALA A 11 17.36 -4.80 26.03
CA ALA A 11 16.29 -4.74 27.02
C ALA A 11 16.02 -3.28 27.41
N PRO A 12 14.74 -2.85 27.46
CA PRO A 12 14.42 -1.46 27.71
C PRO A 12 14.98 -1.04 29.07
N VAL A 13 15.96 -0.13 29.04
CA VAL A 13 16.39 0.58 30.25
C VAL A 13 15.22 1.45 30.69
N ASN A 14 14.68 1.19 31.90
CA ASN A 14 13.63 1.99 32.58
C ASN A 14 12.15 1.74 32.21
N GLY A 15 11.75 0.51 31.83
CA GLY A 15 10.32 0.17 31.67
C GLY A 15 9.62 0.86 30.49
N ALA A 16 10.39 1.50 29.61
CA ALA A 16 9.89 2.00 28.33
C ALA A 16 9.49 0.82 27.42
N PRO A 17 8.41 0.94 26.62
CA PRO A 17 8.09 -0.08 25.63
C PRO A 17 9.25 -0.27 24.65
N PRO A 18 9.48 -1.50 24.15
CA PRO A 18 10.54 -1.76 23.18
C PRO A 18 10.36 -0.90 21.93
N PRO A 19 11.45 -0.51 21.24
CA PRO A 19 11.35 0.29 20.02
C PRO A 19 10.48 -0.44 18.98
N PRO A 20 9.64 0.28 18.22
CA PRO A 20 8.78 -0.33 17.23
C PRO A 20 9.61 -1.03 16.17
N ARG A 21 9.24 -2.28 15.85
CA ARG A 21 9.85 -3.03 14.76
C ARG A 21 9.39 -2.43 13.43
N LEU A 22 10.24 -1.61 12.82
CA LEU A 22 9.97 -1.00 11.52
C LEU A 22 10.03 -2.05 10.40
N ALA A 23 9.08 -1.99 9.47
CA ALA A 23 9.10 -2.83 8.29
C ALA A 23 10.26 -2.41 7.36
N PRO A 24 11.02 -3.36 6.78
CA PRO A 24 12.02 -3.05 5.76
C PRO A 24 11.37 -2.34 4.56
N ARG A 25 12.01 -1.27 4.08
CA ARG A 25 11.55 -0.55 2.89
C ARG A 25 11.98 -1.30 1.63
N ILE A 26 11.01 -1.76 0.85
CA ILE A 26 11.25 -2.52 -0.40
C ILE A 26 11.18 -1.68 -1.69
N ILE A 27 10.58 -0.48 -1.63
CA ILE A 27 10.49 0.46 -2.75
C ILE A 27 10.87 1.87 -2.32
N GLY A 28 11.46 2.65 -3.23
CA GLY A 28 11.82 4.04 -2.97
C GLY A 28 10.58 4.96 -2.85
N PRO A 29 10.65 6.03 -2.03
CA PRO A 29 9.51 6.91 -1.77
C PRO A 29 9.00 7.62 -3.03
N ARG A 30 9.91 8.01 -3.94
CA ARG A 30 9.55 8.63 -5.23
C ARG A 30 8.71 7.68 -6.08
N ASN A 31 9.11 6.41 -6.18
CA ASN A 31 8.37 5.41 -6.96
C ASN A 31 7.01 5.13 -6.33
N ALA A 32 6.96 4.98 -5.00
CA ALA A 32 5.70 4.80 -4.29
C ALA A 32 4.72 5.95 -4.55
N TYR A 33 5.21 7.20 -4.48
CA TYR A 33 4.41 8.39 -4.76
C TYR A 33 3.88 8.42 -6.19
N LEU A 34 4.74 8.18 -7.18
CA LEU A 34 4.34 8.19 -8.59
C LEU A 34 3.28 7.11 -8.87
N ILE A 35 3.46 5.90 -8.36
CA ILE A 35 2.50 4.80 -8.52
C ILE A 35 1.17 5.15 -7.85
N ALA A 36 1.19 5.68 -6.62
CA ALA A 36 -0.01 6.15 -5.94
C ALA A 36 -0.74 7.25 -6.74
N SER A 37 0.00 8.25 -7.25
CA SER A 37 -0.57 9.32 -8.08
C SER A 37 -1.21 8.78 -9.36
N ILE A 38 -0.59 7.80 -10.01
CA ILE A 38 -1.15 7.15 -11.21
C ILE A 38 -2.44 6.39 -10.87
N MET A 39 -2.47 5.67 -9.74
CA MET A 39 -3.67 4.96 -9.29
C MET A 39 -4.80 5.89 -8.82
N GLN A 40 -4.50 7.08 -8.31
CA GLN A 40 -5.52 8.11 -8.08
C GLN A 40 -6.18 8.55 -9.39
N SER A 41 -5.40 8.70 -10.47
CA SER A 41 -5.96 9.04 -11.79
C SER A 41 -6.90 7.96 -12.33
N VAL A 42 -6.68 6.68 -12.02
CA VAL A 42 -7.62 5.60 -12.36
C VAL A 42 -8.99 5.80 -11.70
N ILE A 43 -9.01 6.28 -10.45
CA ILE A 43 -10.24 6.62 -9.74
C ILE A 43 -10.86 7.92 -10.27
N ARG A 44 -10.04 8.93 -10.59
CA ARG A 44 -10.55 10.25 -11.02
C ARG A 44 -11.06 10.29 -12.44
N SER A 45 -10.44 9.55 -13.35
CA SER A 45 -10.72 9.64 -14.80
C SER A 45 -10.55 8.32 -15.56
N GLY A 46 -10.42 7.20 -14.85
CA GLY A 46 -10.20 5.89 -15.46
C GLY A 46 -11.29 4.87 -15.12
N THR A 47 -10.92 3.59 -15.22
CA THR A 47 -11.84 2.46 -15.02
C THR A 47 -12.39 2.32 -13.60
N GLY A 48 -11.80 3.02 -12.62
CA GLY A 48 -12.25 2.99 -11.22
C GLY A 48 -13.20 4.13 -10.84
N GLN A 49 -13.70 4.91 -11.81
CA GLN A 49 -14.48 6.12 -11.54
C GLN A 49 -15.74 5.91 -10.69
N PHE A 50 -16.32 4.71 -10.66
CA PHE A 50 -17.45 4.42 -9.79
C PHE A 50 -17.16 4.65 -8.30
N ALA A 51 -15.90 4.60 -7.87
CA ALA A 51 -15.51 4.91 -6.49
C ALA A 51 -15.71 6.40 -6.12
N LEU A 52 -15.91 7.30 -7.09
CA LEU A 52 -16.24 8.72 -6.83
C LEU A 52 -17.59 8.88 -6.13
N SER A 53 -18.48 7.88 -6.21
CA SER A 53 -19.72 7.82 -5.42
C SER A 53 -19.49 7.82 -3.90
N LEU A 54 -18.27 7.50 -3.45
CA LEU A 54 -17.90 7.56 -2.03
C LEU A 54 -17.56 8.98 -1.56
N HIS A 55 -17.56 9.97 -2.46
CA HIS A 55 -17.28 11.38 -2.15
C HIS A 55 -15.94 11.62 -1.42
N ARG A 56 -14.92 10.82 -1.77
CA ARG A 56 -13.57 10.90 -1.21
C ARG A 56 -12.54 11.24 -2.28
N THR A 57 -11.58 12.10 -1.93
CA THR A 57 -10.51 12.58 -2.84
C THR A 57 -9.17 11.88 -2.63
N ASP A 58 -9.04 11.10 -1.56
CA ASP A 58 -7.83 10.41 -1.11
C ASP A 58 -7.75 8.94 -1.57
N LEU A 59 -8.67 8.51 -2.44
CA LEU A 59 -8.75 7.13 -2.91
C LEU A 59 -7.82 6.88 -4.10
N SER A 60 -7.12 5.75 -4.05
CA SER A 60 -6.28 5.21 -5.12
C SER A 60 -6.71 3.76 -5.39
N GLY A 61 -6.76 3.34 -6.66
CA GLY A 61 -7.06 1.93 -6.94
C GLY A 61 -6.91 1.53 -8.40
N LYS A 62 -7.11 0.23 -8.66
CA LYS A 62 -7.03 -0.37 -9.99
C LYS A 62 -8.06 -1.48 -10.15
N THR A 63 -8.72 -1.50 -11.30
CA THR A 63 -9.56 -2.61 -11.73
C THR A 63 -8.75 -3.67 -12.46
N GLY A 64 -9.11 -4.94 -12.30
CA GLY A 64 -8.59 -6.05 -13.08
C GLY A 64 -9.72 -6.96 -13.53
N SER A 65 -9.63 -7.48 -14.75
CA SER A 65 -10.56 -8.49 -15.27
C SER A 65 -9.77 -9.52 -16.07
N THR A 66 -10.16 -10.79 -16.02
CA THR A 66 -9.63 -11.82 -16.92
C THR A 66 -10.48 -11.95 -18.18
N ASN A 67 -10.00 -12.72 -19.16
CA ASN A 67 -10.73 -12.94 -20.40
C ASN A 67 -12.10 -13.57 -20.15
N ASP A 68 -13.07 -13.28 -21.02
CA ASP A 68 -14.46 -13.76 -20.91
C ASP A 68 -15.14 -13.39 -19.58
N TYR A 69 -14.66 -12.33 -18.90
CA TYR A 69 -15.17 -11.90 -17.59
C TYR A 69 -15.15 -13.00 -16.53
N ARG A 70 -14.21 -13.94 -16.64
CA ARG A 70 -14.10 -15.07 -15.70
C ARG A 70 -13.86 -14.60 -14.27
N ASP A 71 -13.04 -13.57 -14.11
CA ASP A 71 -12.72 -12.96 -12.84
C ASP A 71 -12.77 -11.43 -12.95
N ALA A 72 -13.22 -10.80 -11.87
CA ALA A 72 -13.20 -9.35 -11.69
C ALA A 72 -12.62 -9.02 -10.31
N TRP A 73 -11.66 -8.10 -10.28
CA TRP A 73 -10.96 -7.68 -9.07
C TRP A 73 -10.89 -6.17 -8.99
N PHE A 74 -10.91 -5.67 -7.77
CA PHE A 74 -10.58 -4.29 -7.48
C PHE A 74 -9.64 -4.26 -6.28
N GLY A 75 -8.51 -3.58 -6.44
CA GLY A 75 -7.57 -3.30 -5.36
C GLY A 75 -7.44 -1.80 -5.16
N GLY A 76 -7.57 -1.32 -3.93
CA GLY A 76 -7.47 0.10 -3.61
C GLY A 76 -7.00 0.36 -2.18
N PHE A 77 -6.56 1.59 -1.94
CA PHE A 77 -6.14 2.10 -0.65
C PHE A 77 -6.36 3.61 -0.58
N ASN A 78 -6.18 4.18 0.61
CA ASN A 78 -6.23 5.61 0.87
C ASN A 78 -4.91 6.12 1.45
N SER A 79 -4.71 7.44 1.40
CA SER A 79 -3.58 8.14 2.03
C SER A 79 -3.93 8.67 3.41
#